data_AF-A0A8H6H674-F1
#
_entry.id   AF-A0A8H6H674-F1
#
_cell.length_a   1.000
_cell.length_b   1.000
_cell.length_c   1.000
_cell.angle_alpha   90.00
_cell.angle_beta   90.00
_cell.angle_gamma   90.00
#
_symmetry.space_group_name_H-M   'P 1'
#
loop_
_entity.id
_entity.type
_entity.pdbx_description
1 polymer ?
#
loop_
_entity_poly.entity_id
_entity_poly.type
_entity_poly.pdbx_seq_one_letter_code
_entity_poly.pdbx_strand_id
1 'polypeptide(L)'
;MPPLKRTSSCTDIGFTLRRQFHKEDFRPHQREIIEAALDGFDVYVQAATSFGKSLCFQLPAVIDQGKGIGAMPFHARLTKEVKEETLARWINNESGYDIIVATTAFGMGIDKNNVRFVVHWRIPKSFEGYYQEAGRAGRDGNASYCFLYYSREDLERVTRLIRSDAKAETNQIARLKSLQALAQYCEDTDKCRHAAICKYFGESSTPDCDFACDWHKDPQELEMRFMRGLASEEWVSTQAMQGTYDDGYYDE
;
A
#
# COMPACT_ATOMS: atom_id res chain seq x y z
N MET A 1 -42.09 -7.39 -5.25
CA MET A 1 -41.78 -5.97 -4.95
C MET A 1 -40.33 -5.74 -5.34
N PRO A 2 -40.02 -4.81 -6.26
CA PRO A 2 -38.64 -4.38 -6.43
C PRO A 2 -38.20 -3.63 -5.15
N PRO A 3 -36.96 -3.84 -4.66
CA PRO A 3 -36.48 -3.10 -3.50
C PRO A 3 -36.45 -1.61 -3.84
N LEU A 4 -36.89 -0.79 -2.88
CA LEU A 4 -36.98 0.66 -2.99
C LEU A 4 -35.59 1.24 -3.29
N LYS A 5 -35.38 1.66 -4.55
CA LYS A 5 -34.24 2.52 -4.91
C LYS A 5 -34.44 3.87 -4.21
N ARG A 6 -33.54 4.21 -3.29
CA ARG A 6 -33.36 5.60 -2.87
C ARG A 6 -32.65 6.35 -3.99
N THR A 7 -33.42 6.87 -4.93
CA THR A 7 -32.97 7.94 -5.82
C THR A 7 -32.65 9.14 -4.92
N SER A 8 -31.42 9.64 -5.00
CA SER A 8 -30.89 10.82 -4.29
C SER A 8 -30.44 10.69 -2.83
N SER A 9 -29.81 9.58 -2.40
CA SER A 9 -28.87 9.71 -1.28
C SER A 9 -27.52 10.16 -1.82
N CYS A 10 -27.17 11.44 -1.60
CA CYS A 10 -25.76 11.78 -1.44
C CYS A 10 -25.23 10.81 -0.37
N THR A 11 -24.32 9.94 -0.79
CA THR A 11 -23.73 8.95 0.08
C THR A 11 -22.81 9.69 1.03
N ASP A 12 -23.35 10.22 2.12
CA ASP A 12 -22.54 10.83 3.17
C ASP A 12 -21.78 9.69 3.87
N ILE A 13 -20.56 9.48 3.37
CA ILE A 13 -19.63 8.47 3.87
C ILE A 13 -19.31 8.76 5.35
N GLY A 14 -19.27 10.04 5.75
CA GLY A 14 -19.08 10.46 7.14
C GLY A 14 -20.27 10.14 8.04
N PHE A 15 -21.51 10.29 7.55
CA PHE A 15 -22.71 9.87 8.27
C PHE A 15 -22.70 8.36 8.54
N THR A 16 -22.36 7.56 7.53
CA THR A 16 -22.34 6.09 7.65
C THR A 16 -21.20 5.63 8.57
N LEU A 17 -20.03 6.28 8.47
CA LEU A 17 -18.90 6.08 9.38
C LEU A 17 -19.31 6.26 10.85
N ARG A 18 -19.92 7.41 11.19
CA ARG A 18 -20.38 7.71 12.55
C ARG A 18 -21.46 6.75 13.03
N ARG A 19 -22.43 6.43 12.16
CA ARG A 19 -23.61 5.65 12.53
C ARG A 19 -23.33 4.15 12.68
N GLN A 20 -22.55 3.55 11.79
CA GLN A 20 -22.37 2.09 11.73
C GLN A 20 -21.05 1.62 12.37
N PHE A 21 -20.01 2.45 12.29
CA PHE A 21 -18.68 2.10 12.78
C PHE A 21 -18.28 2.88 14.02
N HIS A 22 -19.13 3.79 14.51
CA HIS A 22 -18.92 4.60 15.70
C HIS A 22 -17.56 5.32 15.72
N LYS A 23 -17.18 5.86 14.56
CA LYS A 23 -15.95 6.66 14.36
C LYS A 23 -16.32 8.07 13.96
N GLU A 24 -15.70 9.07 14.59
CA GLU A 24 -15.94 10.48 14.29
C GLU A 24 -15.33 10.91 12.95
N ASP A 25 -14.10 10.47 12.68
CA ASP A 25 -13.33 10.84 11.48
C ASP A 25 -12.60 9.66 10.84
N PHE A 26 -12.29 9.85 9.56
CA PHE A 26 -11.38 8.98 8.81
C PHE A 26 -9.95 9.19 9.27
N ARG A 27 -9.17 8.12 9.31
CA ARG A 27 -7.72 8.23 9.33
C ARG A 27 -7.22 8.70 7.94
N PRO A 28 -6.00 9.24 7.86
CA PRO A 28 -5.44 9.69 6.59
C PRO A 28 -5.63 8.64 5.47
N HIS A 29 -6.09 9.09 4.31
CA HIS A 29 -6.31 8.30 3.10
C HIS A 29 -7.41 7.25 3.14
N GLN A 30 -8.04 6.98 4.29
CA GLN A 30 -9.16 6.05 4.34
C GLN A 30 -10.33 6.55 3.51
N ARG A 31 -10.59 7.86 3.54
CA ARG A 31 -11.70 8.46 2.81
C ARG A 31 -11.53 8.29 1.30
N GLU A 32 -10.35 8.63 0.79
CA GLU A 32 -10.02 8.58 -0.63
C GLU A 32 -10.04 7.13 -1.14
N ILE A 33 -9.55 6.18 -0.35
CA ILE A 33 -9.64 4.74 -0.66
C ILE A 33 -11.11 4.29 -0.77
N ILE A 34 -11.95 4.72 0.17
CA ILE A 34 -13.36 4.33 0.24
C ILE A 34 -14.16 4.98 -0.89
N GLU A 35 -13.90 6.25 -1.20
CA GLU A 35 -14.50 6.97 -2.33
C GLU A 35 -14.13 6.30 -3.67
N ALA A 36 -12.84 5.98 -3.89
CA ALA A 36 -12.41 5.27 -5.09
C ALA A 36 -13.07 3.88 -5.23
N ALA A 37 -13.23 3.16 -4.11
CA ALA A 37 -13.88 1.87 -4.09
C ALA A 37 -15.39 2.01 -4.44
N LEU A 38 -16.09 3.01 -3.90
CA LEU A 38 -17.50 3.30 -4.20
C LEU A 38 -17.75 3.75 -5.65
N ASP A 39 -16.77 4.41 -6.25
CA ASP A 39 -16.83 4.84 -7.66
C ASP A 39 -16.57 3.68 -8.64
N GLY A 40 -16.26 2.47 -8.14
CA GLY A 40 -16.07 1.27 -8.95
C GLY A 40 -14.66 1.12 -9.54
N PHE A 41 -13.66 1.75 -8.94
CA PHE A 41 -12.26 1.55 -9.33
C PHE A 41 -11.67 0.29 -8.69
N ASP A 42 -10.75 -0.38 -9.39
CA ASP A 42 -9.98 -1.52 -8.87
C ASP A 42 -8.92 -1.07 -7.85
N VAL A 43 -9.23 -1.14 -6.54
CA VAL A 43 -8.34 -0.63 -5.47
C VAL A 43 -7.52 -1.75 -4.83
N TYR A 44 -6.18 -1.70 -4.90
CA TYR A 44 -5.31 -2.56 -4.10
C TYR A 44 -4.83 -1.81 -2.86
N VAL A 45 -5.06 -2.35 -1.65
CA VAL A 45 -4.58 -1.77 -0.38
C VAL A 45 -3.75 -2.80 0.37
N GLN A 46 -2.42 -2.71 0.29
CA GLN A 46 -1.58 -3.38 1.26
C GLN A 46 -1.64 -2.52 2.52
N ALA A 47 -2.05 -3.08 3.66
CA ALA A 47 -2.03 -2.33 4.91
C ALA A 47 -1.55 -3.11 6.16
N ALA A 48 -0.93 -2.50 7.19
CA ALA A 48 -0.51 -3.13 8.46
C ALA A 48 -1.58 -3.06 9.54
N THR A 49 -1.77 -4.15 10.28
CA THR A 49 -2.70 -4.28 11.41
C THR A 49 -2.64 -3.02 12.28
N SER A 50 -3.81 -2.41 12.51
CA SER A 50 -4.07 -1.09 13.11
C SER A 50 -4.57 0.03 12.18
N PHE A 51 -4.32 0.05 10.85
CA PHE A 51 -4.82 1.12 9.95
C PHE A 51 -6.32 1.41 10.04
N GLY A 52 -7.12 0.43 10.49
CA GLY A 52 -8.54 0.41 10.18
C GLY A 52 -8.78 -0.08 8.76
N LYS A 53 -7.94 -1.01 8.27
CA LYS A 53 -8.13 -1.76 7.00
C LYS A 53 -9.56 -2.22 6.80
N SER A 54 -10.12 -2.75 7.88
CA SER A 54 -11.50 -3.21 7.96
C SER A 54 -12.44 -2.13 7.45
N LEU A 55 -12.28 -0.88 7.87
CA LEU A 55 -13.11 0.22 7.41
C LEU A 55 -13.00 0.47 5.90
N CYS A 56 -11.81 0.35 5.31
CA CYS A 56 -11.56 0.60 3.89
C CYS A 56 -12.28 -0.38 2.95
N PHE A 57 -12.68 -1.57 3.43
CA PHE A 57 -13.51 -2.50 2.66
C PHE A 57 -14.92 -2.66 3.25
N GLN A 58 -15.10 -2.51 4.56
CA GLN A 58 -16.39 -2.65 5.23
C GLN A 58 -17.29 -1.45 4.99
N LEU A 59 -16.77 -0.22 5.09
CA LEU A 59 -17.59 0.97 4.89
C LEU A 59 -18.13 1.06 3.46
N PRO A 60 -17.34 0.86 2.39
CA PRO A 60 -17.90 0.85 1.05
C PRO A 60 -18.87 -0.31 0.86
N ALA A 61 -18.60 -1.51 1.40
CA ALA A 61 -19.52 -2.64 1.34
C ALA A 61 -20.87 -2.37 2.05
N VAL A 62 -20.85 -1.67 3.19
CA VAL A 62 -22.06 -1.26 3.93
C VAL A 62 -22.83 -0.17 3.21
N ILE A 63 -22.11 0.78 2.61
CA ILE A 63 -22.68 1.90 1.86
C ILE A 63 -23.34 1.44 0.57
N ASP A 64 -22.70 0.51 -0.13
CA ASP A 64 -23.07 0.11 -1.49
C ASP A 64 -24.33 -0.77 -1.56
N GLN A 65 -24.92 -1.17 -0.41
CA GLN A 65 -26.22 -1.85 -0.29
C GLN A 65 -26.55 -2.85 -1.44
N GLY A 66 -25.55 -3.60 -1.94
CA GLY A 66 -25.76 -4.69 -2.90
C GLY A 66 -24.96 -4.72 -4.22
N LYS A 67 -23.80 -4.07 -4.39
CA LYS A 67 -22.87 -4.40 -5.50
C LYS A 67 -21.53 -5.02 -5.09
N GLY A 68 -21.18 -4.99 -3.80
CA GLY A 68 -20.26 -5.91 -3.13
C GLY A 68 -18.80 -5.88 -3.63
N ILE A 69 -18.02 -4.92 -3.11
CA ILE A 69 -16.56 -4.92 -3.26
C ILE A 69 -15.99 -6.13 -2.50
N GLY A 70 -15.32 -7.03 -3.20
CA GLY A 70 -14.72 -8.21 -2.60
C GLY A 70 -13.20 -8.15 -2.56
N ALA A 71 -12.67 -8.44 -1.37
CA ALA A 71 -11.25 -8.45 -1.08
C ALA A 71 -10.78 -9.86 -0.72
N MET A 72 -9.73 -10.34 -1.39
CA MET A 72 -9.24 -11.71 -1.25
C MET A 72 -7.81 -11.74 -0.73
N PRO A 73 -7.50 -12.58 0.27
CA PRO A 73 -6.14 -12.75 0.75
C PRO A 73 -5.29 -13.52 -0.28
N PHE A 74 -3.99 -13.20 -0.37
CA PHE A 74 -3.02 -13.96 -1.15
C PHE A 74 -1.70 -14.11 -0.40
N HIS A 75 -1.50 -15.27 0.23
CA HIS A 75 -0.28 -15.56 0.99
C HIS A 75 0.16 -17.01 0.85
N ALA A 76 1.40 -17.30 1.25
CA ALA A 76 2.04 -18.60 1.06
C ALA A 76 1.25 -19.79 1.66
N ARG A 77 0.54 -19.57 2.77
CA ARG A 77 -0.25 -20.61 3.48
C ARG A 77 -1.56 -21.01 2.78
N LEU A 78 -2.00 -20.28 1.76
CA LEU A 78 -3.15 -20.71 0.96
C LEU A 78 -2.75 -21.90 0.09
N THR A 79 -3.70 -22.82 -0.12
CA THR A 79 -3.49 -23.94 -1.03
C THR A 79 -3.28 -23.42 -2.46
N LYS A 80 -2.68 -24.25 -3.30
CA LYS A 80 -2.38 -23.87 -4.69
C LYS A 80 -3.68 -23.55 -5.45
N GLU A 81 -4.72 -24.35 -5.22
CA GLU A 81 -6.02 -24.25 -5.88
C GLU A 81 -6.69 -22.91 -5.54
N VAL A 82 -6.70 -22.52 -4.26
CA VAL A 82 -7.29 -21.23 -3.82
C VAL A 82 -6.55 -20.04 -4.43
N LYS A 83 -5.22 -20.12 -4.55
CA LYS A 83 -4.40 -19.06 -5.17
C LYS A 83 -4.70 -18.93 -6.66
N GLU A 84 -4.78 -20.05 -7.37
CA GLU A 84 -5.08 -20.08 -8.81
C GLU A 84 -6.49 -19.57 -9.11
N GLU A 85 -7.48 -19.99 -8.33
CA GLU A 85 -8.86 -19.51 -8.44
C GLU A 85 -8.96 -18.00 -8.17
N THR A 86 -8.37 -17.54 -7.06
CA THR A 86 -8.40 -16.12 -6.70
C THR A 86 -7.74 -15.25 -7.77
N LEU A 87 -6.61 -15.69 -8.31
CA LEU A 87 -5.90 -14.98 -9.36
C LEU A 87 -6.71 -14.95 -10.66
N ALA A 88 -7.29 -16.08 -11.07
CA ALA A 88 -8.09 -16.15 -12.29
C ALA A 88 -9.31 -15.22 -12.24
N ARG A 89 -10.07 -15.27 -11.12
CA ARG A 89 -11.26 -14.43 -10.94
C ARG A 89 -10.93 -12.94 -10.88
N TRP A 90 -9.83 -12.57 -10.22
CA TRP A 90 -9.33 -11.19 -10.19
C TRP A 90 -8.84 -10.72 -11.57
N ILE A 91 -8.12 -11.53 -12.33
CA ILE A 91 -7.70 -11.20 -13.71
C ILE A 91 -8.93 -10.93 -14.58
N ASN A 92 -9.99 -11.74 -14.45
CA ASN A 92 -11.22 -11.64 -15.23
C ASN A 92 -12.19 -10.53 -14.78
N ASN A 93 -11.87 -9.75 -13.73
CA ASN A 93 -12.77 -8.76 -13.12
C ASN A 93 -14.11 -9.38 -12.68
N GLU A 94 -14.08 -10.58 -12.12
CA GLU A 94 -15.29 -11.18 -11.55
C GLU A 94 -15.75 -10.41 -10.30
N SER A 95 -17.06 -10.16 -10.19
CA SER A 95 -17.63 -9.44 -9.06
C SER A 95 -17.25 -10.11 -7.73
N GLY A 96 -16.76 -9.32 -6.79
CA GLY A 96 -16.24 -9.80 -5.51
C GLY A 96 -14.76 -10.19 -5.53
N TYR A 97 -14.05 -9.96 -6.63
CA TYR A 97 -12.60 -10.15 -6.76
C TYR A 97 -11.98 -8.86 -7.26
N ASP A 98 -12.21 -7.77 -6.54
CA ASP A 98 -11.79 -6.41 -6.92
C ASP A 98 -10.42 -6.08 -6.28
N ILE A 99 -10.19 -6.59 -5.05
CA ILE A 99 -9.00 -6.31 -4.25
C ILE A 99 -8.25 -7.60 -3.92
N ILE A 100 -6.94 -7.63 -4.19
CA ILE A 100 -6.04 -8.66 -3.66
C ILE A 100 -5.23 -8.08 -2.50
N VAL A 101 -5.12 -8.81 -1.39
CA VAL A 101 -4.25 -8.43 -0.26
C VAL A 101 -3.12 -9.44 -0.16
N ALA A 102 -1.94 -9.04 -0.61
CA ALA A 102 -0.83 -9.95 -0.85
C ALA A 102 0.35 -9.80 0.13
N THR A 103 1.06 -10.90 0.35
CA THR A 103 2.46 -10.88 0.83
C THR A 103 3.44 -11.01 -0.34
N THR A 104 4.76 -10.99 -0.08
CA THR A 104 5.81 -11.17 -1.11
C THR A 104 5.71 -12.47 -1.91
N ALA A 105 4.80 -13.38 -1.55
CA ALA A 105 4.46 -14.57 -2.34
C ALA A 105 3.70 -14.24 -3.66
N PHE A 106 3.17 -13.02 -3.82
CA PHE A 106 2.40 -12.57 -4.99
C PHE A 106 3.29 -11.86 -6.03
N GLY A 107 4.44 -12.45 -6.35
CA GLY A 107 5.47 -11.79 -7.18
C GLY A 107 5.64 -12.35 -8.60
N MET A 108 5.40 -13.64 -8.83
CA MET A 108 5.74 -14.27 -10.12
C MET A 108 4.50 -14.37 -11.02
N GLY A 109 4.56 -13.78 -12.21
CA GLY A 109 3.64 -14.12 -13.31
C GLY A 109 2.29 -13.40 -13.35
N ILE A 110 2.07 -12.34 -12.57
CA ILE A 110 0.84 -11.54 -12.71
C ILE A 110 0.93 -10.66 -13.95
N ASP A 111 0.00 -10.88 -14.87
CA ASP A 111 -0.16 -10.12 -16.10
C ASP A 111 -1.59 -9.60 -16.23
N LYS A 112 -1.91 -8.59 -15.42
CA LYS A 112 -3.16 -7.82 -15.50
C LYS A 112 -2.81 -6.39 -15.87
N ASN A 113 -3.33 -5.91 -16.98
CA ASN A 113 -2.88 -4.63 -17.53
C ASN A 113 -3.55 -3.42 -16.86
N ASN A 114 -4.75 -3.61 -16.32
CA ASN A 114 -5.61 -2.56 -15.81
C ASN A 114 -5.53 -2.36 -14.28
N VAL A 115 -4.39 -2.64 -13.65
CA VAL A 115 -4.22 -2.38 -12.21
C VAL A 115 -4.14 -0.87 -11.95
N ARG A 116 -5.09 -0.32 -11.18
CA ARG A 116 -5.18 1.14 -10.91
C ARG A 116 -4.41 1.61 -9.70
N PHE A 117 -4.30 0.76 -8.70
CA PHE A 117 -3.61 1.08 -7.47
C PHE A 117 -2.59 -0.02 -7.16
N VAL A 118 -1.40 0.38 -6.72
CA VAL A 118 -0.46 -0.47 -5.99
C VAL A 118 -0.12 0.30 -4.71
N VAL A 119 -0.19 -0.37 -3.56
CA VAL A 119 -0.03 0.24 -2.25
C VAL A 119 0.95 -0.64 -1.51
N HIS A 120 2.04 -0.09 -0.98
CA HIS A 120 2.93 -0.82 -0.09
C HIS A 120 2.68 -0.28 1.30
N TRP A 121 2.29 -1.13 2.24
CA TRP A 121 2.11 -0.63 3.61
C TRP A 121 3.37 -0.59 4.43
N ARG A 122 4.25 -1.53 4.12
CA ARG A 122 5.54 -1.63 4.75
C ARG A 122 6.54 -1.42 3.65
N ILE A 123 7.66 -0.81 4.02
CA ILE A 123 8.79 -0.68 3.12
C ILE A 123 9.20 -2.08 2.59
N PRO A 124 9.26 -2.27 1.27
CA PRO A 124 9.83 -3.48 0.67
C PRO A 124 11.26 -3.73 1.14
N LYS A 125 11.71 -4.99 1.05
CA LYS A 125 13.04 -5.40 1.54
C LYS A 125 14.21 -4.86 0.71
N SER A 126 13.92 -4.24 -0.44
CA SER A 126 14.89 -3.68 -1.38
C SER A 126 14.20 -2.68 -2.30
N PHE A 127 14.97 -1.73 -2.84
CA PHE A 127 14.49 -0.78 -3.83
C PHE A 127 14.09 -1.48 -5.14
N GLU A 128 14.83 -2.52 -5.55
CA GLU A 128 14.49 -3.32 -6.72
C GLU A 128 13.13 -4.01 -6.56
N GLY A 129 12.83 -4.52 -5.37
CA GLY A 129 11.55 -5.14 -5.06
C GLY A 129 10.40 -4.13 -5.18
N TYR A 130 10.57 -2.96 -4.55
CA TYR A 130 9.59 -1.86 -4.67
C TYR A 130 9.33 -1.49 -6.13
N TYR A 131 10.38 -1.31 -6.93
CA TYR A 131 10.24 -0.92 -8.33
C TYR A 131 9.47 -1.96 -9.15
N GLN A 132 9.78 -3.25 -8.97
CA GLN A 132 9.09 -4.35 -9.65
C GLN A 132 7.63 -4.49 -9.21
N GLU A 133 7.35 -4.28 -7.91
CA GLU A 133 6.01 -4.37 -7.35
C GLU A 133 5.13 -3.19 -7.79
N ALA A 134 5.65 -1.96 -7.67
CA ALA A 134 4.99 -0.74 -8.16
C ALA A 134 4.74 -0.78 -9.67
N GLY A 135 5.68 -1.33 -10.46
CA GLY A 135 5.57 -1.47 -11.91
C GLY A 135 4.48 -2.45 -12.41
N ARG A 136 3.68 -3.02 -11.51
CA ARG A 136 2.46 -3.77 -11.88
C ARG A 136 1.27 -2.85 -12.17
N ALA A 137 1.31 -1.62 -11.68
CA ALA A 137 0.27 -0.63 -11.94
C ALA A 137 0.31 -0.17 -13.41
N GLY A 138 -0.86 0.12 -13.99
CA GLY A 138 -0.94 0.98 -15.18
C GLY A 138 -0.33 0.43 -16.47
N ARG A 139 -0.18 -0.88 -16.67
CA ARG A 139 0.44 -1.43 -17.90
C ARG A 139 -0.38 -1.16 -19.17
N ASP A 140 -1.66 -0.82 -19.02
CA ASP A 140 -2.53 -0.34 -20.09
C ASP A 140 -2.27 1.13 -20.48
N GLY A 141 -1.33 1.82 -19.82
CA GLY A 141 -0.99 3.22 -20.09
C GLY A 141 -1.95 4.23 -19.46
N ASN A 142 -2.98 3.77 -18.75
CA ASN A 142 -3.90 4.66 -18.04
C ASN A 142 -3.30 5.12 -16.71
N ALA A 143 -3.79 6.25 -16.19
CA ALA A 143 -3.40 6.77 -14.90
C ALA A 143 -3.55 5.71 -13.81
N SER A 144 -2.52 5.58 -12.99
CA SER A 144 -2.47 4.66 -11.86
C SER A 144 -1.67 5.27 -10.72
N TYR A 145 -1.86 4.74 -9.51
CA TYR A 145 -1.23 5.25 -8.31
C TYR A 145 -0.39 4.18 -7.64
N CYS A 146 0.83 4.58 -7.26
CA CYS A 146 1.73 3.79 -6.43
C CYS A 146 1.94 4.50 -5.10
N PHE A 147 1.44 3.92 -4.02
CA PHE A 147 1.64 4.42 -2.66
C PHE A 147 2.67 3.56 -1.93
N LEU A 148 3.49 4.19 -1.09
CA LEU A 148 4.33 3.51 -0.12
C LEU A 148 4.16 4.23 1.23
N TYR A 149 3.58 3.52 2.19
CA TYR A 149 3.54 3.97 3.58
C TYR A 149 4.87 3.62 4.23
N TYR A 150 5.52 4.66 4.74
CA TYR A 150 6.85 4.58 5.32
C TYR A 150 6.79 4.89 6.81
N SER A 151 7.46 4.06 7.61
CA SER A 151 7.75 4.30 9.02
C SER A 151 9.16 3.83 9.31
N ARG A 152 9.86 4.54 10.19
CA ARG A 152 11.22 4.14 10.61
C ARG A 152 11.18 2.87 11.47
N GLU A 153 10.05 2.60 12.12
CA GLU A 153 9.78 1.38 12.87
C GLU A 153 9.75 0.16 11.93
N ASP A 154 9.08 0.26 10.78
CA ASP A 154 9.09 -0.83 9.79
C ASP A 154 10.46 -0.98 9.14
N LEU A 155 11.19 0.13 8.90
CA LEU A 155 12.58 0.07 8.44
C LEU A 155 13.47 -0.71 9.40
N GLU A 156 13.37 -0.45 10.71
CA GLU A 156 14.14 -1.16 11.73
C GLU A 156 13.78 -2.66 11.78
N ARG A 157 12.48 -3.00 11.69
CA ARG A 157 12.03 -4.41 11.62
C ARG A 157 12.61 -5.13 10.41
N VAL A 158 12.55 -4.52 9.22
CA VAL A 158 13.09 -5.13 7.99
C VAL A 158 14.62 -5.22 8.07
N THR A 159 15.28 -4.23 8.66
CA THR A 159 16.73 -4.24 8.91
C THR A 159 17.12 -5.42 9.81
N ARG A 160 16.42 -5.62 10.93
CA ARG A 160 16.63 -6.78 11.83
C ARG A 160 16.42 -8.10 11.09
N LEU A 161 15.37 -8.21 10.28
CA LEU A 161 15.07 -9.41 9.49
C LEU A 161 16.20 -9.75 8.50
N ILE A 162 16.74 -8.75 7.79
CA ILE A 162 17.87 -8.94 6.86
C ILE A 162 19.15 -9.32 7.64
N ARG A 163 19.35 -8.75 8.84
CA ARG A 163 20.50 -9.08 9.69
C ARG A 163 20.44 -10.51 10.25
N SER A 164 19.25 -10.98 10.62
CA SER A 164 19.03 -12.33 11.15
C SER A 164 19.04 -13.45 10.10
N ASP A 165 19.02 -13.11 8.81
CA ASP A 165 18.99 -14.06 7.70
C ASP A 165 20.36 -14.73 7.51
N ALA A 166 20.63 -15.76 8.32
CA ALA A 166 21.90 -16.50 8.37
C ALA A 166 22.29 -17.16 7.04
N LYS A 167 21.38 -17.29 6.07
CA LYS A 167 21.65 -17.88 4.75
C LYS A 167 22.27 -16.88 3.76
N ALA A 168 22.42 -15.61 4.13
CA ALA A 168 22.75 -14.53 3.20
C ALA A 168 24.04 -13.75 3.54
N GLU A 169 25.02 -14.34 4.26
CA GLU A 169 26.26 -13.65 4.66
C GLU A 169 26.95 -12.92 3.49
N THR A 170 27.04 -13.55 2.31
CA THR A 170 27.77 -13.00 1.16
C THR A 170 27.08 -11.79 0.52
N ASN A 171 25.76 -11.61 0.72
CA ASN A 171 24.96 -10.56 0.05
C ASN A 171 24.23 -9.62 1.03
N GLN A 172 24.47 -9.75 2.34
CA GLN A 172 23.79 -8.95 3.36
C GLN A 172 24.06 -7.45 3.20
N ILE A 173 25.31 -7.06 2.93
CA ILE A 173 25.72 -5.66 2.74
C ILE A 173 24.97 -5.04 1.56
N ALA A 174 24.87 -5.75 0.43
CA ALA A 174 24.16 -5.25 -0.75
C ALA A 174 22.65 -5.09 -0.49
N ARG A 175 22.03 -6.04 0.22
CA ARG A 175 20.62 -5.96 0.61
C ARG A 175 20.34 -4.78 1.53
N LEU A 176 21.19 -4.56 2.53
CA LEU A 176 21.07 -3.41 3.43
C LEU A 176 21.27 -2.08 2.68
N LYS A 177 22.23 -2.01 1.76
CA LYS A 177 22.43 -0.81 0.91
C LYS A 177 21.18 -0.49 0.07
N SER A 178 20.57 -1.50 -0.55
CA SER A 178 19.34 -1.33 -1.32
C SER A 178 18.17 -0.88 -0.45
N LEU A 179 17.99 -1.49 0.73
CA LEU A 179 16.97 -1.06 1.69
C LEU A 179 17.19 0.39 2.15
N GLN A 180 18.42 0.77 2.46
CA GLN A 180 18.78 2.14 2.85
C GLN A 180 18.51 3.14 1.72
N ALA A 181 18.79 2.78 0.46
CA ALA A 181 18.46 3.62 -0.67
C ALA A 181 16.95 3.83 -0.83
N LEU A 182 16.14 2.79 -0.57
CA LEU A 182 14.69 2.91 -0.56
C LEU A 182 14.19 3.77 0.62
N ALA A 183 14.80 3.64 1.80
CA ALA A 183 14.50 4.51 2.94
C ALA A 183 14.81 5.98 2.62
N GLN A 184 15.97 6.26 2.04
CA GLN A 184 16.33 7.60 1.58
C GLN A 184 15.34 8.11 0.52
N TYR A 185 14.91 7.26 -0.41
CA TYR A 185 13.87 7.59 -1.38
C TYR A 185 12.55 8.00 -0.69
N CYS A 186 12.20 7.42 0.46
CA CYS A 186 10.99 7.77 1.21
C CYS A 186 11.15 9.09 1.99
N GLU A 187 12.34 9.32 2.54
CA GLU A 187 12.65 10.48 3.38
C GLU A 187 13.05 11.73 2.59
N ASP A 188 13.42 11.59 1.31
CA ASP A 188 13.65 12.74 0.42
C ASP A 188 12.36 13.54 0.24
N THR A 189 12.41 14.84 0.56
CA THR A 189 11.30 15.80 0.45
C THR A 189 11.55 16.88 -0.61
N ASP A 190 12.73 16.87 -1.22
CA ASP A 190 13.26 17.92 -2.09
C ASP A 190 13.44 17.47 -3.56
N LYS A 191 13.01 16.26 -3.90
CA LYS A 191 13.26 15.64 -5.21
C LYS A 191 12.03 14.92 -5.77
N CYS A 192 11.92 14.93 -7.10
CA CYS A 192 10.93 14.13 -7.81
C CYS A 192 11.16 12.63 -7.59
N ARG A 193 10.08 11.90 -7.27
CA ARG A 193 10.11 10.43 -7.14
C ARG A 193 10.60 9.71 -8.39
N HIS A 194 10.15 10.10 -9.58
CA HIS A 194 10.62 9.51 -10.84
C HIS A 194 12.11 9.74 -11.07
N ALA A 195 12.60 10.95 -10.79
CA ALA A 195 14.02 11.28 -10.89
C ALA A 195 14.88 10.45 -9.91
N ALA A 196 14.39 10.25 -8.68
CA ALA A 196 15.08 9.45 -7.67
C ALA A 196 15.17 7.97 -8.10
N ILE A 197 14.11 7.41 -8.68
CA ILE A 197 14.11 6.05 -9.25
C ILE A 197 15.12 5.96 -10.41
N CYS A 198 15.03 6.83 -11.42
CA CYS A 198 15.94 6.82 -12.56
C CYS A 198 17.41 6.94 -12.12
N LYS A 199 17.70 7.82 -11.15
CA LYS A 199 19.04 7.98 -10.58
C LYS A 199 19.55 6.70 -9.91
N TYR A 200 18.70 6.00 -9.15
CA TYR A 200 19.07 4.76 -8.49
C TYR A 200 19.42 3.65 -9.50
N PHE A 201 18.63 3.51 -10.56
CA PHE A 201 18.83 2.48 -11.59
C PHE A 201 19.84 2.87 -12.67
N GLY A 202 20.42 4.07 -12.61
CA GLY A 202 21.39 4.55 -13.59
C GLY A 202 20.79 4.79 -14.98
N GLU A 203 19.51 5.14 -15.05
CA GLU A 203 18.84 5.46 -16.30
C GLU A 203 19.33 6.79 -16.88
N SER A 204 19.49 6.85 -18.21
CA SER A 204 20.10 7.98 -18.92
C SER A 204 19.21 9.23 -18.97
N SER A 205 17.90 9.06 -18.79
CA SER A 205 16.90 10.12 -18.92
C SER A 205 15.84 9.96 -17.85
N THR A 206 15.46 11.07 -17.21
CA THR A 206 14.28 11.11 -16.33
C THR A 206 13.07 11.56 -17.16
N PRO A 207 11.92 10.88 -17.08
CA PRO A 207 10.70 11.34 -17.74
C PRO A 207 10.18 12.63 -17.11
N ASP A 208 9.51 13.46 -17.92
CA ASP A 208 8.81 14.63 -17.41
C ASP A 208 7.73 14.19 -16.42
N CYS A 209 7.75 14.79 -15.23
CA CYS A 209 6.81 14.47 -14.16
C CYS A 209 5.74 15.56 -14.07
N ASP A 210 4.67 15.39 -14.86
CA ASP A 210 3.54 16.31 -14.91
C ASP A 210 2.61 16.12 -13.70
N PHE A 211 3.03 16.62 -12.53
CA PHE A 211 2.32 16.46 -11.25
C PHE A 211 2.01 15.00 -10.89
N ALA A 212 2.83 14.07 -11.37
CA ALA A 212 2.62 12.63 -11.21
C ALA A 212 3.25 12.06 -9.92
N CYS A 213 3.97 12.86 -9.14
CA CYS A 213 4.49 12.49 -7.83
C CYS A 213 4.13 13.51 -6.75
N ASP A 214 4.17 13.09 -5.49
CA ASP A 214 3.88 13.90 -4.31
C ASP A 214 4.70 15.20 -4.24
N TRP A 215 6.00 15.16 -4.55
CA TRP A 215 6.84 16.35 -4.56
C TRP A 215 6.40 17.40 -5.58
N HIS A 216 6.08 17.00 -6.82
CA HIS A 216 5.57 17.93 -7.82
C HIS A 216 4.15 18.39 -7.53
N LYS A 217 3.33 17.54 -6.88
CA LYS A 217 1.96 17.89 -6.48
C LYS A 217 1.93 18.97 -5.41
N ASP A 218 2.67 18.76 -4.31
CA ASP A 218 2.73 19.70 -3.21
C ASP A 218 4.02 19.49 -2.37
N PRO A 219 5.10 20.25 -2.67
CA PRO A 219 6.37 20.08 -1.97
C PRO A 219 6.30 20.56 -0.50
N GLN A 220 5.46 21.56 -0.20
CA GLN A 220 5.33 22.10 1.16
C GLN A 220 4.60 21.12 2.08
N GLU A 221 3.52 20.53 1.58
CA GLU A 221 2.78 19.49 2.31
C GLU A 221 3.64 18.23 2.49
N LEU A 222 4.45 17.86 1.50
CA LEU A 222 5.39 16.74 1.63
C LEU A 222 6.41 16.98 2.75
N GLU A 223 7.03 18.16 2.79
CA GLU A 223 7.95 18.56 3.86
C GLU A 223 7.25 18.60 5.22
N MET A 224 6.02 19.12 5.28
CA MET A 224 5.24 19.16 6.52
C MET A 224 4.92 17.76 7.05
N ARG A 225 4.55 16.83 6.17
CA ARG A 225 4.31 15.42 6.51
C ARG A 225 5.57 14.74 7.02
N PHE A 226 6.72 15.01 6.42
CA PHE A 226 7.99 14.50 6.92
C PHE A 226 8.28 15.02 8.34
N MET A 227 8.21 16.33 8.54
CA MET A 227 8.56 16.97 9.82
C MET A 227 7.61 16.60 10.97
N ARG A 228 6.31 16.40 10.69
CA ARG A 228 5.29 16.13 11.71
C ARG A 228 4.90 14.66 11.84
N GLY A 229 4.99 13.92 10.73
CA GLY A 229 4.46 12.57 10.61
C GLY A 229 5.49 11.46 10.78
N LEU A 230 6.78 11.76 10.65
CA LEU A 230 7.84 10.76 10.79
C LEU A 230 8.51 10.83 12.16
N ALA A 231 8.47 9.72 12.90
CA ALA A 231 9.16 9.62 14.19
C ALA A 231 10.68 9.82 14.05
N SER A 232 11.35 10.37 15.08
CA SER A 232 12.81 10.52 15.06
C SER A 232 13.53 9.18 15.18
N GLU A 233 14.75 9.07 14.64
CA GLU A 233 15.56 7.85 14.78
C GLU A 233 15.83 7.50 16.26
N GLU A 234 16.08 8.51 17.10
CA GLU A 234 16.30 8.34 18.54
C GLU A 234 15.07 7.75 19.24
N TRP A 235 13.87 8.23 18.87
CA TRP A 235 12.63 7.72 19.42
C TRP A 235 12.40 6.26 19.01
N VAL A 236 12.58 5.95 17.72
CA VAL A 236 12.42 4.57 17.22
C VAL A 236 13.42 3.62 17.90
N SER A 237 14.67 4.04 18.06
CA SER A 237 15.70 3.26 18.75
C SER A 237 15.32 2.99 20.21
N THR A 238 14.85 4.02 20.93
CA THR A 238 14.40 3.89 22.33
C THR A 238 13.28 2.87 22.46
N GLN A 239 12.30 2.92 21.55
CA GLN A 239 11.15 2.01 21.57
C GLN A 239 11.54 0.58 21.19
N ALA A 240 12.43 0.40 20.22
CA ALA A 240 12.99 -0.91 19.89
C ALA A 240 13.71 -1.55 21.08
N MET A 241 14.48 -0.77 21.85
CA MET A 241 15.14 -1.25 23.07
C MET A 241 14.16 -1.61 24.20
N GLN A 242 13.02 -0.93 24.27
CA GLN A 242 11.97 -1.19 25.26
C GLN A 242 11.05 -2.37 24.87
N GLY A 243 11.22 -2.96 23.67
CA GLY A 243 10.38 -4.04 23.17
C GLY A 243 8.94 -3.61 22.84
N THR A 244 8.63 -2.32 22.87
CA THR A 244 7.26 -1.77 22.74
C THR A 244 6.64 -1.93 21.35
N TYR A 245 7.43 -2.33 20.35
CA TYR A 245 6.97 -2.61 18.99
C TYR A 245 7.06 -4.07 18.56
N ASP A 246 7.54 -4.94 19.45
CA ASP A 246 7.62 -6.40 19.26
C ASP A 246 6.45 -7.13 19.95
N ASP A 247 5.45 -6.41 20.48
CA ASP A 247 4.18 -6.99 20.93
C ASP A 247 3.66 -7.95 19.84
N GLY A 248 3.39 -9.20 20.24
CA GLY A 248 3.18 -10.42 19.45
C GLY A 248 2.05 -10.42 18.41
N TYR A 249 1.79 -9.29 17.77
CA TYR A 249 0.89 -9.07 16.64
C TYR A 249 1.38 -9.68 15.32
N TYR A 250 2.59 -10.25 15.28
CA TYR A 250 3.25 -10.70 14.06
C TYR A 250 3.69 -12.18 14.05
N ASP A 251 3.40 -12.93 15.13
CA ASP A 251 3.75 -14.36 15.25
C ASP A 251 2.59 -15.32 14.90
N GLU A 252 1.53 -14.84 14.24
CA GLU A 252 0.48 -15.71 13.67
C GLU A 252 0.58 -15.84 12.17
#